data_AF-A0A8C4LC00-F1
#
_entry.id   AF-A0A8C4LC00-F1
#
_cell.length_a   1.000
_cell.length_b   1.000
_cell.length_c   1.000
_cell.angle_alpha   90.00
_cell.angle_beta   90.00
_cell.angle_gamma   90.00
#
_symmetry.space_group_name_H-M   'P 1'
#
loop_
_entity.id
_entity.type
_entity.pdbx_description
1 polymer ?
#
loop_
_entity_poly.entity_id
_entity_poly.type
_entity_poly.pdbx_seq_one_letter_code
_entity_poly.pdbx_strand_id
1 'polypeptide(L)'
;PREEAQHRGRRDISLLTIWDPPTTALLIIESVPTDAVEGKDVLLLVTALPGNLFNLSYIIGTSEIMPGPGYNRQEKIYLDGSLLFQNATQEDTGYYTLQVLKRTLP
;
A
#
# COMPACT_ATOMS: atom_id res chain seq x y z
N PRO A 1 30.15 9.74 65.46
CA PRO A 1 30.92 8.91 64.50
C PRO A 1 30.22 7.56 64.26
N ARG A 2 29.87 7.12 63.06
CA ARG A 2 30.05 7.58 61.68
C ARG A 2 29.00 6.82 60.84
N GLU A 3 28.44 7.51 59.86
CA GLU A 3 27.73 7.09 58.64
C GLU A 3 27.32 5.61 58.47
N GLU A 4 26.02 5.36 58.26
CA GLU A 4 25.52 4.43 57.24
C GLU A 4 24.18 5.00 56.74
N ALA A 5 24.28 5.79 55.67
CA ALA A 5 23.15 6.45 55.02
C ALA A 5 22.41 5.45 54.13
N GLN A 6 21.35 4.83 54.64
CA GLN A 6 20.49 3.99 53.81
C GLN A 6 19.48 4.85 53.05
N HIS A 7 19.95 5.51 51.99
CA HIS A 7 19.10 6.12 50.96
C HIS A 7 18.38 5.03 50.15
N ARG A 8 17.34 4.43 50.73
CA ARG A 8 16.40 3.58 49.99
C ARG A 8 15.18 4.41 49.64
N GLY A 9 15.12 4.92 48.41
CA GLY A 9 13.91 5.58 47.95
C GLY A 9 14.10 6.51 46.75
N ARG A 10 14.65 6.00 45.66
CA ARG A 10 14.38 6.49 44.30
C ARG A 10 14.88 5.40 43.35
N ARG A 11 14.10 4.90 42.41
CA ARG A 11 13.46 5.66 41.33
C ARG A 11 12.26 4.84 40.84
N ASP A 12 11.08 5.47 40.74
CA ASP A 12 10.09 5.01 39.77
C ASP A 12 10.69 5.22 38.39
N ILE A 13 10.81 4.15 37.61
CA ILE A 13 11.21 4.23 36.21
C ILE A 13 10.18 3.42 35.43
N SER A 14 9.09 4.10 35.04
CA SER A 14 8.22 3.60 33.99
C SER A 14 8.99 3.71 32.68
N LEU A 15 9.55 2.60 32.21
CA LEU A 15 9.99 2.46 30.82
C LEU A 15 8.76 2.08 29.97
N LEU A 16 7.96 3.08 29.61
CA LEU A 16 7.12 2.96 28.42
C LEU A 16 8.02 3.19 27.22
N THR A 17 8.77 2.17 26.80
CA THR A 17 9.16 2.09 25.40
C THR A 17 7.91 1.70 24.63
N ILE A 18 7.09 2.70 24.31
CA ILE A 18 6.23 2.63 23.14
C ILE A 18 7.20 2.64 21.96
N TRP A 19 7.68 1.45 21.61
CA TRP A 19 8.16 1.22 20.26
C TRP A 19 6.92 1.06 19.40
N ASP A 20 6.29 2.18 19.07
CA ASP A 20 5.52 2.21 17.84
C ASP A 20 6.58 2.37 16.74
N PRO A 21 6.80 1.34 15.89
CA PRO A 21 7.39 1.60 14.58
C PRO A 21 6.55 2.70 13.93
N PRO A 22 7.08 3.57 13.06
CA PRO A 22 6.23 4.47 12.31
C PRO A 22 5.17 3.64 11.58
N THR A 23 3.93 3.64 12.08
CA THR A 23 2.77 2.89 11.53
C THR A 23 2.26 3.57 10.26
N THR A 24 3.19 4.11 9.48
CA THR A 24 2.91 4.78 8.22
C THR A 24 3.90 4.25 7.21
N ALA A 25 3.75 2.96 6.89
CA ALA A 25 4.10 2.49 5.55
C ALA A 25 3.22 3.31 4.60
N LEU A 26 3.81 4.35 3.99
CA LEU A 26 3.11 5.17 3.00
C LEU A 26 2.94 4.29 1.78
N LEU A 27 1.77 3.66 1.62
CA LEU A 27 1.40 3.03 0.37
C LEU A 27 1.40 4.11 -0.71
N ILE A 28 2.39 4.09 -1.58
CA ILE A 28 2.52 4.98 -2.72
C ILE A 28 2.20 4.18 -3.98
N ILE A 29 1.27 4.71 -4.78
CA ILE A 29 0.87 4.18 -6.08
C ILE A 29 1.13 5.28 -7.11
N GLU A 30 1.96 5.00 -8.10
CA GLU A 30 2.35 5.97 -9.14
C GLU A 30 2.21 5.35 -10.53
N SER A 31 1.82 6.15 -11.53
CA SER A 31 1.81 5.71 -12.92
C SER A 31 3.18 5.87 -13.58
N VAL A 32 3.61 4.85 -14.32
CA VAL A 32 4.87 4.82 -15.06
C VAL A 32 4.60 4.31 -16.48
N PRO A 33 4.77 5.14 -17.52
CA PRO A 33 5.03 6.58 -17.45
C PRO A 33 3.85 7.36 -16.86
N THR A 34 4.11 8.56 -16.33
CA THR A 34 3.08 9.43 -15.74
C THR A 34 2.06 9.88 -16.79
N ASP A 35 2.55 10.27 -17.96
CA ASP A 35 1.75 10.59 -19.14
C ASP A 35 1.76 9.40 -20.10
N ALA A 36 0.73 8.57 -19.99
CA ALA A 36 0.54 7.44 -20.88
C ALA A 36 0.04 7.90 -22.26
N VAL A 37 0.61 7.34 -23.32
CA VAL A 37 0.11 7.48 -24.68
C VAL A 37 -0.74 6.25 -25.01
N GLU A 38 -1.85 6.46 -25.70
CA GLU A 38 -2.70 5.35 -26.15
C GLU A 38 -1.89 4.29 -26.92
N GLY A 39 -2.17 3.03 -26.60
CA GLY A 39 -1.51 1.87 -27.14
C GLY A 39 -0.13 1.56 -26.54
N LYS A 40 0.24 2.21 -25.43
CA LYS A 40 1.47 1.91 -24.67
C LYS A 40 1.16 1.20 -23.37
N ASP A 41 2.17 0.49 -22.88
CA ASP A 41 2.10 -0.16 -21.59
C ASP A 41 2.22 0.89 -20.47
N VAL A 42 1.39 0.74 -19.43
CA VAL A 42 1.37 1.61 -18.27
C VAL A 42 1.41 0.76 -17.02
N LEU A 43 2.30 1.09 -16.10
CA LEU A 43 2.42 0.42 -14.81
C LEU A 43 1.94 1.35 -13.70
N LEU A 44 0.95 0.93 -12.92
CA LEU A 44 0.70 1.47 -11.60
C LEU A 44 1.66 0.78 -10.63
N LEU A 45 2.79 1.43 -10.36
CA LEU A 45 3.84 0.93 -9.49
C LEU A 45 3.44 1.13 -8.03
N VAL A 46 3.58 0.06 -7.23
CA VAL A 46 3.35 0.08 -5.79
C VAL A 46 4.68 -0.07 -5.06
N THR A 47 5.13 0.98 -4.36
CA THR A 47 6.48 1.00 -3.75
C THR A 47 6.52 0.60 -2.28
N ALA A 48 5.37 0.48 -1.61
CA ALA A 48 5.32 0.08 -0.21
C ALA A 48 4.03 -0.66 0.14
N LEU A 49 4.08 -2.00 0.09
CA LEU A 49 3.03 -2.86 0.63
C LEU A 49 3.36 -3.32 2.05
N PRO A 50 2.37 -3.38 2.96
CA PRO A 50 2.59 -3.97 4.28
C PRO A 50 2.83 -5.48 4.15
N GLY A 51 3.88 -6.01 4.78
CA GLY A 51 4.37 -7.40 4.59
C GLY A 51 3.51 -8.55 5.14
N ASN A 52 2.20 -8.38 5.31
CA ASN A 52 1.30 -9.45 5.80
C ASN A 52 -0.06 -9.40 5.09
N LEU A 53 -0.04 -9.68 3.78
CA LEU A 53 -1.23 -9.64 2.93
C LEU A 53 -1.74 -11.05 2.66
N PHE A 54 -3.05 -11.21 2.79
CA PHE A 54 -3.76 -12.42 2.40
C PHE A 54 -4.21 -12.35 0.94
N ASN A 55 -4.66 -11.17 0.50
CA ASN A 55 -5.18 -10.93 -0.84
C ASN A 55 -4.92 -9.49 -1.30
N LEU A 56 -4.76 -9.34 -2.61
CA LEU A 56 -4.61 -8.08 -3.34
C LEU A 56 -5.60 -8.08 -4.50
N SER A 57 -6.36 -7.01 -4.65
CA SER A 57 -7.26 -6.81 -5.79
C SER A 57 -7.36 -5.33 -6.15
N TYR A 58 -7.64 -5.04 -7.41
CA TYR A 58 -7.97 -3.70 -7.86
C TYR A 58 -9.47 -3.58 -8.08
N ILE A 59 -10.05 -2.49 -7.58
CA ILE A 59 -11.40 -2.07 -7.96
C ILE A 59 -11.26 -0.81 -8.80
N ILE A 60 -11.86 -0.86 -9.98
CA ILE A 60 -11.97 0.28 -10.88
C ILE A 60 -13.17 1.08 -10.41
N GLY A 61 -12.93 2.29 -9.90
CA GLY A 61 -13.97 3.25 -9.57
C GLY A 61 -14.49 3.87 -10.86
N THR A 62 -15.30 3.13 -11.61
CA THR A 62 -15.92 3.67 -12.82
C THR A 62 -17.07 4.60 -12.42
N SER A 63 -16.95 5.89 -12.74
CA SER A 63 -18.12 6.73 -12.93
C SER A 63 -18.63 6.41 -14.35
N GLU A 64 -19.26 5.25 -14.52
CA GLU A 64 -19.86 4.75 -15.77
C GLU A 64 -19.06 5.02 -17.07
N ILE A 65 -18.19 4.07 -17.43
CA ILE A 65 -17.87 3.84 -18.84
C ILE A 65 -18.04 2.35 -19.06
N MET A 66 -19.15 1.98 -19.70
CA MET A 66 -19.42 0.61 -20.13
C MET A 66 -18.58 0.36 -21.40
N PRO A 67 -17.54 -0.47 -21.33
CA PRO A 67 -16.73 -0.75 -22.51
C PRO A 67 -17.60 -1.44 -23.55
N GLY A 68 -17.41 -1.11 -24.82
CA GLY A 68 -18.07 -1.83 -25.91
C GLY A 68 -17.70 -3.32 -25.91
N PRO A 69 -18.46 -4.19 -26.61
CA PRO A 69 -18.28 -5.64 -26.59
C PRO A 69 -16.90 -6.17 -27.06
N GLY A 70 -15.97 -5.29 -27.48
CA GLY A 70 -14.62 -5.63 -27.92
C GLY A 70 -13.51 -5.37 -26.90
N TYR A 71 -13.83 -4.92 -25.69
CA TYR A 71 -12.81 -4.52 -24.73
C TYR A 71 -12.25 -5.71 -23.94
N ASN A 72 -11.12 -6.21 -24.41
CA ASN A 72 -10.40 -7.33 -23.81
C ASN A 72 -9.26 -6.79 -22.94
N ARG A 73 -9.61 -6.32 -21.74
CA ARG A 73 -8.69 -5.71 -20.76
C ARG A 73 -7.57 -6.70 -20.38
N GLN A 74 -6.35 -6.49 -20.89
CA GLN A 74 -5.17 -7.30 -20.56
C GLN A 74 -4.40 -6.66 -19.41
N GLU A 75 -4.96 -6.83 -18.21
CA GLU A 75 -4.37 -6.36 -16.97
C GLU A 75 -3.57 -7.48 -16.30
N LYS A 76 -2.40 -7.13 -15.74
CA LYS A 76 -1.59 -8.05 -14.94
C LYS A 76 -1.24 -7.44 -13.59
N ILE A 77 -1.68 -8.11 -12.52
CA ILE A 77 -1.31 -7.76 -11.14
C ILE A 77 -0.04 -8.53 -10.76
N TYR A 78 0.95 -7.83 -10.24
CA TYR A 78 2.19 -8.38 -9.72
C TYR A 78 2.10 -8.62 -8.20
N LEU A 79 3.02 -9.43 -7.67
CA LEU A 79 3.05 -9.81 -6.26
C LEU A 79 3.31 -8.63 -5.32
N ASP A 80 4.04 -7.62 -5.81
CA ASP A 80 4.28 -6.34 -5.15
C ASP A 80 3.04 -5.41 -5.20
N GLY A 81 1.92 -5.90 -5.75
CA GLY A 81 0.69 -5.16 -5.92
C GLY A 81 0.67 -4.24 -7.12
N SER A 82 1.76 -4.11 -7.88
CA SER A 82 1.79 -3.28 -9.08
C SER A 82 0.82 -3.83 -10.15
N LEU A 83 0.18 -2.94 -10.91
CA LEU A 83 -0.76 -3.30 -11.97
C LEU A 83 -0.25 -2.82 -13.33
N LEU A 84 -0.06 -3.73 -14.27
CA LEU A 84 0.30 -3.42 -15.65
C LEU A 84 -0.94 -3.44 -16.54
N PHE A 85 -1.14 -2.34 -17.25
CA PHE A 85 -2.03 -2.21 -18.39
C PHE A 85 -1.20 -2.42 -19.65
N GLN A 86 -1.53 -3.44 -20.44
CA GLN A 86 -0.91 -3.62 -21.75
C GLN A 86 -1.72 -2.88 -22.81
N ASN A 87 -1.05 -2.08 -23.65
CA ASN A 87 -1.71 -1.32 -24.71
C ASN A 87 -2.87 -0.45 -24.17
N ALA A 88 -2.57 0.39 -23.17
CA ALA A 88 -3.55 1.22 -22.47
C ALA A 88 -4.29 2.15 -23.43
N THR A 89 -5.59 2.30 -23.21
CA THR A 89 -6.54 3.07 -24.02
C THR A 89 -7.14 4.22 -23.24
N GLN A 90 -7.85 5.13 -23.90
CA GLN A 90 -8.57 6.19 -23.19
C GLN A 90 -9.64 5.63 -22.23
N GLU A 91 -10.20 4.45 -22.53
CA GLU A 91 -11.16 3.74 -21.67
C GLU A 91 -10.55 3.22 -20.36
N ASP A 92 -9.22 3.15 -20.27
CA ASP A 92 -8.48 2.82 -19.05
C ASP A 92 -8.30 4.05 -18.13
N THR A 93 -8.75 5.24 -18.54
CA THR A 93 -8.66 6.44 -17.70
C THR A 93 -9.69 6.38 -16.57
N GLY A 94 -9.25 6.54 -15.32
CA GLY A 94 -10.15 6.57 -14.19
C GLY A 94 -9.46 6.48 -12.84
N TYR A 95 -10.26 6.39 -11.78
CA TYR A 95 -9.76 6.17 -10.43
C TYR A 95 -9.64 4.68 -10.15
N TYR A 96 -8.44 4.27 -9.73
CA TYR A 96 -8.14 2.90 -9.33
C TYR A 96 -7.97 2.82 -7.82
N THR A 97 -8.66 1.87 -7.19
CA THR A 97 -8.52 1.59 -5.77
C THR A 97 -7.82 0.25 -5.61
N LEU A 98 -6.62 0.26 -5.02
CA LEU A 98 -5.95 -0.96 -4.57
C LEU A 98 -6.56 -1.40 -3.24
N GLN A 99 -7.18 -2.57 -3.23
CA GLN A 99 -7.66 -3.21 -2.02
C GLN A 99 -6.64 -4.20 -1.49
N VAL A 100 -6.34 -4.05 -0.20
CA VAL A 100 -5.33 -4.82 0.50
C VAL A 100 -5.98 -5.50 1.69
N LEU A 101 -6.13 -6.83 1.63
CA LEU A 101 -6.65 -7.61 2.73
C LEU A 101 -5.49 -8.18 3.54
N LYS A 102 -5.33 -7.74 4.79
CA LYS A 102 -4.31 -8.26 5.71
C LYS A 102 -4.78 -9.58 6.33
N ARG A 103 -3.86 -10.51 6.52
CA ARG A 103 -4.14 -11.70 7.33
C ARG A 103 -4.01 -11.30 8.81
N THR A 104 -5.13 -11.17 9.49
CA THR A 104 -5.12 -11.15 10.95
C THR A 104 -4.88 -12.58 11.42
N LEU A 105 -3.74 -12.86 12.04
CA LEU A 105 -3.52 -14.14 12.71
C LEU A 105 -4.44 -14.17 13.95
N PRO A 106 -5.11 -15.30 14.25
CA PRO A 106 -5.92 -15.45 15.45
C PRO A 106 -5.08 -15.44 16.73
#